data_AF-A0A965TZK8-F1
#
_entry.id   AF-A0A965TZK8-F1
#
_cell.length_a   1.000
_cell.length_b   1.000
_cell.length_c   1.000
_cell.angle_alpha   90.00
_cell.angle_beta   90.00
_cell.angle_gamma   90.00
#
_symmetry.space_group_name_H-M   'P 1'
#
loop_
_entity.id
_entity.type
_entity.pdbx_description
1 polymer ?
#
loop_
_entity_poly.entity_id
_entity_poly.type
_entity_poly.pdbx_seq_one_letter_code
_entity_poly.pdbx_strand_id
1 'polypeptide(L)'
;MKKNGFVWAFVMLVLTACGGTNWEYKTLSVSNQSGSDDSSYLTDVSRSKFALTDNDLNKLGAEGWELVSVYTLNETSFPNFGSSEYVTGIRENVRTAAIKLVFKRQK
;
A
#
# COMPACT_ATOMS: atom_id res chain seq x y z
N MET A 1 8.93 58.66 -16.54
CA MET A 1 9.85 57.63 -16.01
C MET A 1 9.11 56.48 -15.28
N LYS A 2 7.95 56.00 -15.75
CA LYS A 2 7.14 54.95 -15.07
C LYS A 2 7.00 53.62 -15.83
N LYS A 3 7.45 53.53 -17.09
CA LYS A 3 7.27 52.34 -17.95
C LYS A 3 8.11 51.13 -17.52
N ASN A 4 9.25 51.36 -16.87
CA ASN A 4 10.18 50.28 -16.53
C ASN A 4 9.72 49.45 -15.32
N GLY A 5 8.92 50.01 -14.41
CA GLY A 5 8.40 49.29 -13.24
C GLY A 5 7.40 48.19 -13.63
N PHE A 6 6.60 48.41 -14.67
CA PHE A 6 5.63 47.42 -15.16
C PHE A 6 6.32 46.19 -15.78
N VAL A 7 7.43 46.41 -16.49
CA VAL A 7 8.22 45.32 -17.09
C VAL A 7 8.86 44.45 -16.01
N TRP A 8 9.42 45.06 -14.96
CA TRP A 8 10.00 44.32 -13.83
C TRP A 8 8.97 43.51 -13.03
N ALA A 9 7.77 44.05 -12.84
CA ALA A 9 6.67 43.31 -12.22
C ALA A 9 6.23 42.09 -13.05
N PHE A 10 6.21 42.22 -14.38
CA PHE A 10 5.86 41.12 -15.27
C PHE A 10 6.94 40.03 -15.30
N VAL A 11 8.23 40.41 -15.27
CA VAL A 11 9.34 39.46 -15.20
C VAL A 11 9.33 38.67 -13.88
N MET A 12 9.05 39.32 -12.75
CA MET A 12 8.93 38.63 -11.45
C MET A 12 7.73 37.67 -11.40
N LEU A 13 6.62 37.99 -12.08
CA LEU A 13 5.44 37.13 -12.16
C LEU A 13 5.70 35.85 -12.99
N VAL A 14 6.54 35.93 -14.02
CA VAL A 14 6.88 34.78 -14.88
C VAL A 14 7.87 33.84 -14.17
N LEU A 15 8.77 34.37 -13.33
CA LEU A 15 9.77 33.58 -12.62
C LEU A 15 9.19 32.71 -11.48
N THR A 16 8.02 33.06 -10.93
CA THR A 16 7.36 32.26 -9.88
C THR A 16 6.45 31.15 -10.43
N ALA A 17 6.22 31.10 -11.75
CA ALA A 17 5.26 30.19 -12.36
C ALA A 17 5.79 28.75 -12.60
N CYS A 18 7.07 28.48 -12.32
CA CYS A 18 7.68 27.18 -12.59
C CYS A 18 8.06 26.45 -11.29
N GLY A 19 7.07 25.77 -10.70
CA GLY A 19 7.25 24.88 -9.56
C GLY A 19 6.39 23.64 -9.74
N GLY A 20 6.85 22.69 -10.55
CA GLY A 20 6.19 21.40 -10.68
C GLY A 20 6.27 20.62 -9.37
N THR A 21 5.13 20.17 -8.84
CA THR A 21 5.13 19.30 -7.66
C THR A 21 5.64 17.93 -8.04
N ASN A 22 6.87 17.61 -7.66
CA ASN A 22 7.42 16.27 -7.79
C ASN A 22 6.82 15.40 -6.68
N TRP A 23 6.34 14.21 -7.03
CA TRP A 23 5.76 13.27 -6.08
C TRP A 23 6.69 12.08 -5.89
N GLU A 24 6.86 11.66 -4.65
CA GLU A 24 7.47 10.39 -4.30
C GLU A 24 6.42 9.40 -3.77
N TYR A 25 6.63 8.11 -4.07
CA TYR A 25 5.71 7.04 -3.71
C TYR A 25 6.41 5.96 -2.90
N LYS A 26 5.70 5.38 -1.94
CA LYS A 26 6.17 4.27 -1.11
C LYS A 26 5.07 3.24 -0.95
N THR A 27 5.42 1.95 -0.98
CA THR A 27 4.46 0.87 -0.75
C THR A 27 4.86 0.09 0.49
N LEU A 28 3.93 -0.08 1.42
CA LEU A 28 4.09 -0.96 2.57
C LEU A 28 3.33 -2.26 2.34
N SER A 29 3.95 -3.37 2.74
CA SER A 29 3.38 -4.70 2.59
C SER A 29 3.13 -5.29 3.95
N VAL A 30 1.87 -5.54 4.26
CA VAL A 30 1.47 -6.22 5.50
C VAL A 30 1.09 -7.64 5.13
N SER A 31 1.97 -8.59 5.44
CA SER A 31 1.71 -10.01 5.25
C SER A 31 0.92 -10.58 6.44
N ASN A 32 0.27 -11.71 6.22
CA ASN A 32 -0.35 -12.46 7.30
C ASN A 32 0.73 -12.93 8.29
N GLN A 33 0.56 -12.66 9.59
CA GLN A 33 1.32 -13.36 10.62
C GLN A 33 0.70 -14.74 10.78
N SER A 34 1.27 -15.76 10.12
CA SER A 34 1.01 -17.13 10.51
C SER A 34 1.46 -17.28 11.95
N GLY A 35 0.50 -17.40 12.87
CA GLY A 35 0.78 -17.84 14.22
C GLY A 35 1.59 -19.13 14.13
N SER A 36 2.71 -19.16 14.83
CA SER A 36 3.58 -20.32 14.98
C SER A 36 2.92 -21.38 15.87
N ASP A 37 1.69 -21.78 15.55
CA ASP A 37 1.01 -22.88 16.22
C ASP A 37 0.76 -23.97 15.19
N ASP A 38 1.65 -24.94 15.25
CA ASP A 38 1.53 -26.26 14.70
C ASP A 38 0.22 -26.92 15.19
N SER A 39 -0.36 -27.77 14.34
CA SER A 39 -1.57 -28.59 14.57
C SER A 39 -2.95 -27.90 14.50
N SER A 40 -3.61 -28.05 13.35
CA SER A 40 -4.94 -28.67 13.22
C SER A 40 -5.59 -28.24 11.91
N TYR A 41 -5.56 -29.14 10.92
CA TYR A 41 -6.07 -28.92 9.55
C TYR A 41 -7.60 -28.70 9.45
N LEU A 42 -8.33 -28.47 10.54
CA LEU A 42 -9.80 -28.49 10.53
C LEU A 42 -10.50 -27.40 11.36
N THR A 43 -9.79 -26.52 12.06
CA THR A 43 -10.43 -25.50 12.90
C THR A 43 -9.73 -24.17 12.81
N ASP A 44 -9.72 -23.55 11.64
CA ASP A 44 -9.78 -22.09 11.61
C ASP A 44 -9.90 -21.58 10.18
N VAL A 45 -11.02 -20.94 9.86
CA VAL A 45 -11.01 -19.79 8.94
C VAL A 45 -10.29 -18.68 9.71
N SER A 46 -9.01 -18.91 10.01
CA SER A 46 -8.23 -18.15 10.97
C SER A 46 -8.21 -16.72 10.46
N ARG A 47 -8.87 -15.86 11.23
CA ARG A 47 -9.01 -14.44 10.98
C ARG A 47 -7.60 -13.89 10.78
N SER A 48 -7.19 -13.75 9.52
CA SER A 48 -5.84 -13.34 9.16
C SER A 48 -5.59 -11.97 9.77
N LYS A 49 -4.77 -11.92 10.84
CA LYS A 49 -4.47 -10.66 11.51
C LYS A 49 -3.32 -10.02 10.77
N PHE A 50 -3.63 -9.00 9.98
CA PHE A 50 -2.63 -8.11 9.42
C PHE A 50 -2.15 -7.17 10.53
N ALA A 51 -0.90 -7.34 10.97
CA ALA A 51 -0.32 -6.53 12.03
C ALA A 51 0.07 -5.14 11.48
N LEU A 52 -0.89 -4.22 11.50
CA LEU A 52 -0.67 -2.79 11.26
C LEU A 52 -1.25 -2.04 12.44
N THR A 53 -0.43 -1.27 13.15
CA THR A 53 -0.91 -0.48 14.29
C THR A 53 -1.19 0.96 13.87
N ASP A 54 -2.11 1.62 14.58
CA ASP A 54 -2.37 3.05 14.37
C ASP A 54 -1.10 3.88 14.56
N ASN A 55 -0.19 3.46 15.43
CA ASN A 55 1.10 4.12 15.64
C ASN A 55 1.98 4.09 14.38
N ASP A 56 1.97 2.99 13.63
CA ASP A 56 2.75 2.87 12.39
C ASP A 56 2.22 3.81 11.30
N LEU A 57 0.89 3.93 11.21
CA LEU A 57 0.23 4.87 10.31
C LEU A 57 0.44 6.34 10.72
N ASN A 58 0.37 6.63 12.03
CA ASN A 58 0.57 7.97 12.55
C ASN A 58 1.99 8.49 12.31
N LYS A 59 3.01 7.62 12.38
CA LYS A 59 4.40 7.99 12.02
C LYS A 59 4.52 8.41 10.56
N LEU A 60 3.89 7.66 9.65
CA LEU A 60 3.88 7.99 8.22
C LEU A 60 3.16 9.32 7.97
N GLY A 61 2.02 9.55 8.63
CA GLY A 61 1.32 10.83 8.57
C GLY A 61 2.17 12.00 9.08
N ALA A 62 2.89 11.81 10.20
CA ALA A 62 3.79 12.83 10.76
C ALA A 62 4.99 13.14 9.82
N GLU A 63 5.44 12.17 9.05
CA GLU A 63 6.43 12.35 7.99
C GLU A 63 5.87 13.00 6.71
N GLY A 64 4.54 13.25 6.64
CA GLY A 64 3.88 13.85 5.47
C GLY A 64 3.50 12.85 4.39
N TRP A 65 3.53 11.54 4.67
CA TRP A 65 3.02 10.53 3.76
C TRP A 65 1.50 10.45 3.82
N GLU A 66 0.85 10.49 2.66
CA GLU A 66 -0.59 10.37 2.51
C GLU A 66 -0.93 9.00 1.89
N LEU A 67 -1.84 8.25 2.51
CA LEU A 67 -2.34 6.99 1.95
C LEU A 67 -3.25 7.28 0.75
N VAL A 68 -2.94 6.68 -0.40
CA VAL A 68 -3.69 6.92 -1.65
C VAL A 68 -4.33 5.70 -2.27
N SER A 69 -3.85 4.50 -1.93
CA SER A 69 -4.43 3.26 -2.44
C SER A 69 -4.14 2.09 -1.52
N VAL A 70 -5.05 1.12 -1.54
CA VAL A 70 -4.94 -0.15 -0.83
C VAL A 70 -5.37 -1.27 -1.78
N TYR A 71 -4.56 -2.31 -1.92
CA TYR A 71 -4.89 -3.49 -2.70
C TYR A 71 -4.39 -4.77 -2.05
N THR A 72 -5.03 -5.90 -2.35
CA THR A 72 -4.65 -7.21 -1.84
C THR A 72 -3.78 -7.96 -2.84
N LEU A 73 -2.79 -8.69 -2.32
CA LEU A 73 -2.13 -9.75 -3.05
C LEU A 73 -2.70 -11.09 -2.62
N ASN A 74 -3.10 -11.88 -3.60
CA ASN A 74 -3.70 -13.18 -3.40
C ASN A 74 -2.73 -14.27 -3.84
N GLU A 75 -2.72 -15.41 -3.15
CA GLU A 75 -1.92 -16.59 -3.47
C GLU A 75 -2.76 -17.86 -3.52
N THR A 76 -2.25 -18.88 -4.19
CA THR A 76 -2.88 -20.20 -4.23
C THR A 76 -2.72 -20.90 -2.88
N SER A 77 -3.82 -21.25 -2.22
CA SER A 77 -3.79 -21.86 -0.89
C SER A 77 -3.46 -23.37 -0.92
N PHE A 78 -3.86 -24.08 -1.97
CA PHE A 78 -3.60 -25.51 -2.15
C PHE A 78 -3.07 -25.75 -3.58
N PRO A 79 -1.76 -25.97 -3.75
CA PRO A 79 -1.24 -26.32 -5.07
C PRO A 79 -1.78 -27.71 -5.46
N ASN A 80 -2.42 -27.81 -6.63
CA ASN A 80 -3.00 -29.05 -7.15
C ASN A 80 -1.90 -30.04 -7.56
N PHE A 81 -1.29 -30.76 -6.62
CA PHE A 81 -0.28 -31.77 -6.91
C PHE A 81 -0.87 -33.18 -6.98
N GLY A 82 -1.86 -33.44 -7.85
CA GLY A 82 -2.23 -34.80 -8.30
C GLY A 82 -2.37 -35.93 -7.24
N SER A 83 -2.55 -35.62 -5.96
CA SER A 83 -2.59 -36.57 -4.84
C SER A 83 -4.01 -37.05 -4.63
N SER A 84 -4.18 -38.32 -4.32
CA SER A 84 -5.48 -38.91 -4.02
C SER A 84 -6.12 -38.37 -2.73
N GLU A 85 -5.37 -37.63 -1.91
CA GLU A 85 -5.86 -37.00 -0.67
C GLU A 85 -6.53 -35.64 -0.90
N TYR A 86 -6.51 -35.09 -2.12
CA TYR A 86 -7.18 -33.82 -2.40
C TYR A 86 -8.70 -33.98 -2.34
N VAL A 87 -9.33 -33.14 -1.52
CA VAL A 87 -10.78 -33.00 -1.43
C VAL A 87 -11.41 -32.73 -2.79
N THR A 88 -12.32 -33.61 -3.21
CA THR A 88 -13.15 -33.43 -4.40
C THR A 88 -14.24 -32.39 -4.10
N GLY A 89 -14.06 -31.16 -4.59
CA GLY A 89 -15.06 -30.09 -4.48
C GLY A 89 -14.54 -28.73 -4.95
N ILE A 90 -15.46 -27.83 -5.34
CA ILE A 90 -15.12 -26.43 -5.66
C ILE A 90 -14.85 -25.70 -4.33
N ARG A 91 -13.60 -25.76 -3.86
CA ARG A 91 -13.13 -24.92 -2.75
C ARG A 91 -12.43 -23.69 -3.34
N GLU A 92 -12.63 -22.52 -2.72
CA GLU A 92 -11.81 -21.35 -3.05
C GLU A 92 -10.34 -21.69 -2.81
N ASN A 93 -9.58 -21.77 -3.90
CA ASN A 93 -8.16 -22.14 -3.88
C ASN A 93 -7.24 -20.93 -3.74
N VAL A 94 -7.79 -19.78 -3.36
CA VAL A 94 -7.08 -18.51 -3.32
C VAL A 94 -7.27 -17.90 -1.94
N ARG A 95 -6.20 -17.39 -1.34
CA ARG A 95 -6.24 -16.65 -0.08
C ARG A 95 -5.47 -15.34 -0.19
N THR A 96 -5.84 -14.33 0.60
CA THR A 96 -5.08 -13.08 0.69
C THR A 96 -3.76 -13.34 1.40
N ALA A 97 -2.65 -13.17 0.68
CA ALA A 97 -1.30 -13.30 1.20
C ALA A 97 -0.83 -12.02 1.92
N ALA A 98 -1.14 -10.87 1.33
CA ALA A 98 -0.71 -9.57 1.85
C ALA A 98 -1.67 -8.44 1.47
N ILE A 99 -1.66 -7.38 2.27
CA ILE A 99 -2.26 -6.08 1.94
C ILE A 99 -1.12 -5.12 1.58
N LYS A 100 -1.27 -4.43 0.45
CA LYS A 100 -0.35 -3.39 -0.01
C LYS A 100 -1.00 -2.03 0.22
N LEU A 101 -0.30 -1.17 0.93
CA LEU A 101 -0.69 0.22 1.17
C LEU A 101 0.25 1.13 0.37
N VAL A 102 -0.31 1.95 -0.51
CA VAL A 102 0.44 2.89 -1.34
C VAL A 102 0.31 4.29 -0.75
N PHE A 103 1.45 4.92 -0.49
CA PHE A 103 1.56 6.27 0.03
C PHE A 103 2.22 7.19 -1.00
N LYS A 104 1.87 8.47 -0.95
CA LYS A 104 2.53 9.54 -1.71
C LYS A 104 2.97 10.67 -0.77
N ARG A 105 3.98 11.45 -1.18
CA ARG A 105 4.39 12.71 -0.55
C ARG A 105 4.98 13.65 -1.60
N GLN A 106 4.93 14.96 -1.37
CA GLN A 106 5.67 15.92 -2.19
C GLN A 106 7.16 15.82 -1.88
N LYS A 107 7.99 15.74 -2.92
CA LYS A 107 9.44 15.66 -2.80
C LYS A 107 10.06 17.02 -2.51
#